data_AF-L0PDL2-F1
#
_entry.id   AF-L0PDL2-F1
#
_cell.length_a   1.000
_cell.length_b   1.000
_cell.length_c   1.000
_cell.angle_alpha   90.00
_cell.angle_beta   90.00
_cell.angle_gamma   90.00
#
_symmetry.space_group_name_H-M   'P 1'
#
loop_
_entity.id
_entity.type
_entity.pdbx_description
1 polymer ?
#
loop_
_entity_poly.entity_id
_entity_poly.type
_entity_poly.pdbx_seq_one_letter_code
_entity_poly.pdbx_strand_id
1 'polypeptide(L)' 'MPKNKGKGGKNRRRGKNENEAEKRELVFKDDGQEYAQVTKMLGNGRLEAMCFDGEKRLAHIRGKLRKKSIGLTKEM' A
#
# COMPACT_ATOMS: atom_id res chain seq x y z
N MET A 1 9.30 31.21 -18.00
CA MET A 1 8.64 30.85 -16.72
C MET A 1 8.53 29.34 -16.60
N PRO A 2 9.05 28.71 -15.53
CA PRO A 2 8.93 27.27 -15.35
C PRO A 2 7.47 26.94 -15.05
N LYS A 3 6.78 26.21 -15.94
CA LYS A 3 5.44 25.70 -15.65
C LYS A 3 5.54 24.66 -14.54
N ASN A 4 4.74 24.80 -13.49
CA ASN A 4 4.62 23.83 -12.41
C ASN A 4 4.23 22.46 -12.99
N LYS A 5 5.20 21.54 -13.16
CA LYS A 5 4.97 20.12 -13.45
C LYS A 5 4.52 19.39 -12.17
N GLY A 6 3.45 19.89 -11.57
CA GLY A 6 2.80 19.25 -10.43
C GLY A 6 1.63 18.39 -10.87
N LYS A 7 1.30 17.36 -10.10
CA LYS A 7 0.01 16.65 -10.15
C LYS A 7 -1.11 17.66 -9.83
N GLY A 8 -1.55 18.43 -10.82
CA GLY A 8 -2.66 19.40 -10.74
C GLY A 8 -3.74 19.02 -11.74
N GLY A 9 -5.00 19.08 -11.33
CA GLY A 9 -6.15 18.74 -12.18
C GLY A 9 -7.38 18.32 -11.37
N LYS A 10 -8.49 18.04 -12.06
CA LYS A 10 -9.76 17.54 -11.47
C LYS A 10 -9.55 16.37 -10.50
N ASN A 11 -8.54 15.54 -10.73
CA ASN A 11 -8.20 14.38 -9.89
C ASN A 11 -7.52 14.76 -8.55
N ARG A 12 -6.82 15.91 -8.47
CA ARG A 12 -6.29 16.43 -7.19
C ARG A 12 -7.41 16.98 -6.31
N ARG A 13 -8.40 17.66 -6.90
CA ARG A 13 -9.55 18.22 -6.16
C ARG A 13 -10.46 17.15 -5.54
N ARG A 14 -10.37 15.89 -5.97
CA ARG A 14 -11.16 14.76 -5.44
C ARG A 14 -10.47 13.98 -4.32
N GLY A 15 -9.19 14.28 -4.01
CA GLY A 15 -8.46 13.60 -2.95
C GLY A 15 -8.78 14.19 -1.57
N LYS A 16 -9.22 13.36 -0.61
CA LYS A 16 -9.19 13.74 0.81
C LYS A 16 -7.72 13.81 1.22
N ASN A 17 -7.25 15.01 1.54
CA ASN A 17 -5.90 15.21 2.05
C ASN A 17 -5.91 14.89 3.55
N GLU A 18 -5.99 13.59 3.89
CA GLU A 18 -5.77 13.13 5.25
C GLU A 18 -4.27 13.32 5.54
N ASN A 19 -3.96 14.43 6.20
CA ASN A 19 -2.60 14.83 6.51
C ASN A 19 -2.02 13.81 7.50
N GLU A 20 -1.17 12.93 7.00
CA GLU A 20 -0.57 11.76 7.66
C GLU A 20 0.76 12.11 8.33
N ALA A 21 0.90 13.34 8.82
CA ALA A 21 2.10 13.78 9.53
C ALA A 21 2.15 13.30 11.00
N GLU A 22 1.07 12.71 11.51
CA GLU A 22 1.04 12.11 12.84
C GLU A 22 1.67 10.72 12.85
N LYS A 23 2.58 10.50 13.82
CA LYS A 23 3.18 9.20 14.11
C LYS A 23 2.06 8.18 14.32
N ARG A 24 1.91 7.25 13.39
CA ARG A 24 0.96 6.15 13.57
C ARG A 24 1.55 5.11 14.50
N GLU A 25 0.70 4.60 15.37
CA GLU A 25 1.01 3.45 16.19
C GLU A 25 1.22 2.22 15.30
N LEU A 26 2.11 1.33 15.76
CA LEU A 26 2.31 0.04 15.12
C LEU A 26 1.06 -0.81 15.31
N VAL A 27 0.50 -1.30 14.20
CA VAL A 27 -0.65 -2.21 14.22
C VAL A 27 -0.15 -3.63 14.38
N PHE A 28 -0.60 -4.31 15.44
CA PHE A 28 -0.35 -5.73 15.66
C PHE A 28 -1.36 -6.60 14.91
N LYS A 29 -1.03 -7.88 14.71
CA LYS A 29 -1.98 -8.83 14.13
C LYS A 29 -3.16 -9.07 15.08
N ASP A 30 -4.35 -9.19 14.52
CA ASP A 30 -5.55 -9.63 15.23
C ASP A 30 -5.84 -11.11 14.94
N ASP A 31 -6.83 -11.68 15.62
CA ASP A 31 -7.32 -13.03 15.34
C ASP A 31 -7.72 -13.20 13.87
N GLY A 32 -7.21 -14.27 13.25
CA GLY A 32 -7.40 -14.54 11.83
C GLY A 32 -6.48 -13.75 10.88
N GLN A 33 -5.51 -12.99 11.41
CA GLN A 33 -4.45 -12.36 10.63
C GLN A 33 -3.10 -12.99 10.97
N GLU A 34 -2.19 -12.99 9.98
CA GLU A 34 -0.82 -13.45 10.18
C GLU A 34 0.16 -12.52 9.49
N TYR A 35 1.35 -12.39 10.10
CA TYR A 35 2.44 -11.67 9.47
C TYR A 35 2.93 -12.43 8.23
N ALA A 36 3.45 -11.70 7.25
CA ALA A 36 4.01 -12.31 6.06
C ALA A 36 5.13 -11.47 5.46
N GLN A 37 6.09 -12.13 4.82
CA GLN A 37 7.11 -11.49 3.99
C GLN A 37 6.72 -11.63 2.51
N VAL A 38 6.77 -10.51 1.77
CA VAL A 38 6.54 -10.52 0.33
C VAL A 38 7.72 -11.22 -0.35
N THR A 39 7.44 -12.26 -1.14
CA THR A 39 8.45 -12.98 -1.90
C THR A 39 8.55 -12.45 -3.33
N LYS A 40 7.40 -12.20 -3.98
CA LYS A 40 7.36 -11.75 -5.38
C LYS A 40 6.15 -10.88 -5.66
N MET A 41 6.35 -9.82 -6.46
CA MET A 41 5.26 -9.01 -6.99
C MET A 41 4.70 -9.63 -8.27
N LEU A 42 3.37 -9.79 -8.35
CA LEU A 42 2.69 -10.39 -9.50
C LEU A 42 1.99 -9.33 -10.39
N GLY A 43 2.05 -8.06 -10.00
CA GLY A 43 1.34 -6.96 -10.68
C GLY A 43 -0.17 -6.98 -10.42
N ASN A 44 -0.89 -6.00 -10.98
CA ASN A 44 -2.35 -5.87 -10.82
C ASN A 44 -2.84 -5.90 -9.36
N GLY A 45 -2.03 -5.41 -8.42
CA GLY A 45 -2.35 -5.42 -6.98
C GLY A 45 -2.30 -6.81 -6.33
N ARG A 46 -1.64 -7.79 -6.94
CA ARG A 46 -1.41 -9.13 -6.39
C ARG A 46 0.07 -9.35 -6.11
N LEU A 47 0.34 -10.17 -5.11
CA LEU A 47 1.68 -10.57 -4.71
C LEU A 47 1.68 -11.99 -4.14
N GLU A 48 2.83 -12.61 -4.13
CA GLU A 48 3.10 -13.84 -3.39
C GLU A 48 3.73 -13.46 -2.04
N ALA A 49 3.20 -14.04 -0.96
CA ALA A 49 3.66 -13.81 0.40
C ALA A 49 3.96 -15.14 1.10
N MET A 50 5.10 -15.22 1.77
CA MET A 50 5.42 -16.28 2.72
C MET A 50 4.90 -15.87 4.09
N CYS A 51 3.87 -16.54 4.57
CA CYS A 51 3.30 -16.28 5.89
C CYS A 51 4.17 -16.96 6.97
N PHE A 52 4.22 -16.38 8.17
CA PHE A 52 5.02 -16.93 9.27
C PHE A 52 4.41 -18.18 9.92
N ASP A 53 3.27 -18.66 9.41
CA ASP A 53 2.72 -19.99 9.69
C ASP A 53 3.29 -21.08 8.77
N GLY A 54 4.19 -20.73 7.85
CA GLY A 54 4.90 -21.65 6.95
C GLY A 54 4.26 -21.81 5.58
N GLU A 55 3.09 -21.20 5.32
CA GLU A 55 2.41 -21.32 4.03
C GLU A 55 2.73 -20.17 3.08
N LYS A 56 2.87 -20.49 1.80
CA LYS A 56 2.92 -19.50 0.72
C LYS A 56 1.51 -19.21 0.24
N ARG A 57 1.13 -17.94 0.24
CA ARG A 57 -0.22 -17.50 -0.17
C ARG A 57 -0.16 -16.41 -1.22
N LEU A 58 -1.15 -16.43 -2.10
CA LEU A 58 -1.35 -15.41 -3.11
C LEU A 58 -2.25 -14.32 -2.51
N ALA A 59 -1.65 -13.17 -2.19
CA ALA A 59 -2.30 -12.08 -1.49
C ALA A 59 -2.74 -10.97 -2.46
N HIS A 60 -3.82 -10.29 -2.10
CA HIS A 60 -4.34 -9.13 -2.82
C HIS A 60 -4.19 -7.87 -1.95
N ILE A 61 -3.58 -6.81 -2.51
CA ILE A 61 -3.31 -5.57 -1.80
C ILE A 61 -4.62 -4.81 -1.56
N ARG A 62 -4.93 -4.55 -0.29
CA ARG A 62 -6.11 -3.79 0.12
C ARG A 62 -6.12 -2.41 -0.54
N GLY A 63 -7.25 -2.01 -1.11
CA GLY A 63 -7.38 -0.75 -1.86
C GLY A 63 -7.00 0.51 -1.07
N LYS A 64 -7.21 0.51 0.26
CA LYS A 64 -6.77 1.59 1.17
C LYS A 64 -5.24 1.74 1.18
N LEU A 65 -4.53 0.62 1.15
CA LEU A 65 -3.06 0.58 1.09
C LEU A 65 -2.53 0.91 -0.30
N ARG A 66 -3.26 0.57 -1.37
CA ARG A 66 -2.89 0.93 -2.75
C ARG A 66 -2.99 2.43 -3.05
N LYS A 67 -4.00 3.11 -2.49
CA LYS A 67 -4.18 4.57 -2.66
C LYS A 67 -3.23 5.37 -1.78
N LYS A 68 -2.88 4.81 -0.62
CA LYS A 68 -1.84 5.33 0.25
C LYS A 68 -0.48 5.00 -0.36
N SER A 69 0.50 5.89 -0.21
CA SER A 69 1.85 5.71 -0.75
C SER A 69 2.69 4.75 0.09
N ILE A 70 2.18 3.55 0.38
CA ILE A 70 2.96 2.49 1.02
C ILE A 70 4.01 1.97 0.03
N GLY A 71 5.25 1.75 0.48
CA GLY A 71 6.38 1.42 -0.38
C GLY A 71 6.14 0.22 -1.31
N LEU A 72 5.31 -0.74 -0.88
CA LEU A 72 4.99 -1.96 -1.62
C LEU A 72 4.39 -1.75 -3.01
N THR A 73 3.77 -0.60 -3.28
CA THR A 73 3.17 -0.30 -4.59
C THR A 73 3.87 0.82 -5.35
N LYS A 74 5.02 1.32 -4.86
CA LYS A 74 5.75 2.43 -5.51
C LYS A 74 6.65 1.99 -6.66
N GLU A 75 7.03 0.71 -6.71
CA GLU A 75 7.98 0.16 -7.69
C GLU A 75 7.31 -0.74 -8.74
N MET A 76 5.97 -0.73 -8.82
CA MET A 76 5.19 -1.37 -9.88
C MET A 76 4.75 -0.38 -10.95
#